data_AF-A0A9C7QEK1-F1
#
_entry.id   AF-A0A9C7QEK1-F1
#
_cell.length_a   1.000
_cell.length_b   1.000
_cell.length_c   1.000
_cell.angle_alpha   90.00
_cell.angle_beta   90.00
_cell.angle_gamma   90.00
#
_symmetry.space_group_name_H-M   'P 1'
#
loop_
_entity.id
_entity.type
_entity.pdbx_description
1 polymer ?
#
loop_
_entity_poly.entity_id
_entity_poly.type
_entity_poly.pdbx_seq_one_letter_code
_entity_poly.pdbx_strand_id
1 'polypeptide(L)'
;MKYRSDRSFADTASAVSSMLLFVLFAVCMLLAVAVAADTYGRIKTGYQQSFGSAASIKYVTNKLRSAERITLLDNGGAAVESDGLVSLIWCDDGELYEKYTPVGEEITARDGDRISSADSLSITD
;
A
#
# COMPACT_ATOMS: atom_id res chain seq x y z
N MET A 1 -11.48 -57.35 25.08
CA MET A 1 -10.61 -56.69 24.07
C MET A 1 -11.26 -55.50 23.33
N LYS A 2 -12.60 -55.37 23.27
CA LYS A 2 -13.29 -54.28 22.54
C LYS A 2 -13.11 -52.86 23.15
N TYR A 3 -13.01 -52.77 24.48
CA TYR A 3 -12.93 -51.49 25.22
C TYR A 3 -11.64 -50.66 25.00
N ARG A 4 -10.54 -51.28 24.55
CA ARG A 4 -9.25 -50.58 24.30
C ARG A 4 -9.19 -49.90 22.93
N SER A 5 -9.96 -50.39 21.96
CA SER A 5 -10.00 -49.87 20.58
C SER A 5 -10.75 -48.54 20.51
N ASP A 6 -11.90 -48.43 21.20
CA ASP A 6 -12.74 -47.23 21.17
C ASP A 6 -12.04 -46.00 21.79
N ARG A 7 -11.20 -46.22 22.81
CA ARG A 7 -10.43 -45.15 23.47
C ARG A 7 -9.31 -44.62 22.59
N SER A 8 -8.57 -45.51 21.92
CA SER A 8 -7.54 -45.11 20.94
C SER A 8 -8.14 -44.37 19.75
N PHE A 9 -9.33 -44.74 19.30
CA PHE A 9 -10.02 -44.06 18.21
C PHE A 9 -10.51 -42.66 18.63
N ALA A 10 -11.02 -42.53 19.87
CA ALA A 10 -11.42 -41.24 20.43
C ALA A 10 -10.23 -40.29 20.66
N ASP A 11 -9.08 -40.81 21.12
CA ASP A 11 -7.85 -40.02 21.31
C ASP A 11 -7.28 -39.56 19.96
N THR A 12 -7.29 -40.44 18.96
CA THR A 12 -6.86 -40.10 17.59
C THR A 12 -7.81 -39.10 16.93
N ALA A 13 -9.13 -39.27 17.09
CA ALA A 13 -10.13 -38.34 16.57
C ALA A 13 -10.00 -36.96 17.22
N SER A 14 -9.70 -36.91 18.52
CA SER A 14 -9.49 -35.65 19.25
C SER A 14 -8.22 -34.92 18.79
N ALA A 15 -7.13 -35.65 18.55
CA ALA A 15 -5.88 -35.09 18.03
C ALA A 15 -6.01 -34.58 16.58
N VAL A 16 -6.70 -35.33 15.72
CA VAL A 16 -6.94 -34.91 14.33
C VAL A 16 -7.86 -33.69 14.27
N SER A 17 -8.87 -33.64 15.14
CA SER A 17 -9.79 -32.50 15.23
C SER A 17 -9.08 -31.21 15.63
N SER A 18 -8.20 -31.24 16.65
CA SER A 18 -7.45 -30.06 17.08
C SER A 18 -6.45 -29.60 16.01
N MET A 19 -5.80 -30.52 15.32
CA MET A 19 -4.91 -30.21 14.18
C MET A 19 -5.67 -29.53 13.04
N LEU A 20 -6.85 -30.03 12.68
CA LEU A 20 -7.69 -29.43 11.64
C LEU A 20 -8.15 -28.02 12.01
N LEU A 21 -8.57 -27.81 13.25
CA LEU A 21 -8.96 -26.48 13.76
C LEU A 21 -7.81 -25.49 13.71
N PHE A 22 -6.59 -25.92 14.06
CA PHE A 22 -5.41 -25.06 14.00
C PHE A 22 -5.08 -24.64 12.56
N VAL A 23 -5.10 -25.59 11.61
CA VAL A 23 -4.86 -25.29 10.20
C VAL A 23 -5.93 -24.35 9.64
N LEU A 24 -7.19 -24.60 9.97
CA LEU A 24 -8.29 -23.73 9.54
C LEU A 24 -8.13 -22.31 10.09
N PHE A 25 -7.77 -22.17 11.37
CA PHE A 25 -7.49 -20.87 11.97
C PHE A 25 -6.32 -20.15 11.29
N ALA A 26 -5.23 -20.87 11.02
CA ALA A 26 -4.06 -20.30 10.33
C ALA A 26 -4.42 -19.82 8.91
N VAL A 27 -5.21 -20.59 8.17
CA VAL A 27 -5.69 -20.19 6.83
C VAL A 27 -6.60 -18.97 6.92
N CYS A 28 -7.54 -18.93 7.86
CA CYS A 28 -8.39 -17.75 8.07
C CYS A 28 -7.57 -16.50 8.40
N MET A 29 -6.53 -16.62 9.24
CA MET A 29 -5.62 -15.52 9.55
C MET A 29 -4.83 -15.06 8.32
N LEU A 30 -4.30 -15.99 7.52
CA LEU A 30 -3.60 -15.68 6.28
C LEU A 30 -4.53 -14.97 5.27
N LEU A 31 -5.79 -15.41 5.16
CA LEU A 31 -6.78 -14.75 4.32
C LEU A 31 -7.14 -13.36 4.85
N ALA A 32 -7.28 -13.17 6.16
CA ALA A 32 -7.52 -11.85 6.74
C ALA A 32 -6.37 -10.88 6.47
N VAL A 33 -5.12 -11.35 6.57
CA VAL A 33 -3.92 -10.57 6.23
C VAL A 33 -3.85 -10.29 4.72
N ALA A 34 -4.14 -11.29 3.89
CA ALA A 34 -4.15 -11.13 2.43
C ALA A 34 -5.23 -10.15 1.98
N VAL A 35 -6.44 -10.22 2.55
CA VAL A 35 -7.52 -9.25 2.28
C VAL A 35 -7.14 -7.87 2.77
N ALA A 36 -6.55 -7.74 3.97
CA ALA A 36 -6.07 -6.45 4.45
C ALA A 36 -5.06 -5.86 3.44
N ALA A 37 -4.06 -6.63 3.03
CA ALA A 37 -3.09 -6.25 2.01
C ALA A 37 -3.73 -5.93 0.64
N ASP A 38 -4.75 -6.68 0.24
CA ASP A 38 -5.48 -6.45 -1.01
C ASP A 38 -6.37 -5.20 -0.93
N THR A 39 -6.95 -4.83 0.21
CA THR A 39 -7.59 -3.52 0.38
C THR A 39 -6.59 -2.38 0.25
N TYR A 40 -5.38 -2.54 0.77
CA TYR A 40 -4.29 -1.57 0.51
C TYR A 40 -3.94 -1.54 -0.99
N GLY A 41 -3.92 -2.68 -1.68
CA GLY A 41 -3.65 -2.79 -3.11
C GLY A 41 -4.77 -2.30 -4.04
N ARG A 42 -6.04 -2.44 -3.65
CA ARG A 42 -7.21 -2.00 -4.42
C ARG A 42 -7.49 -0.51 -4.27
N ILE A 43 -7.20 0.07 -3.11
CA ILE A 43 -7.19 1.54 -2.95
C ILE A 43 -6.13 2.16 -3.90
N LYS A 44 -5.06 1.41 -4.21
CA LYS A 44 -3.97 1.83 -5.12
C LYS A 44 -4.32 1.80 -6.62
N THR A 45 -5.35 1.05 -7.05
CA THR A 45 -5.60 0.81 -8.50
C THR A 45 -6.95 1.36 -9.02
N GLY A 46 -7.88 1.75 -8.13
CA GLY A 46 -9.29 1.94 -8.51
C GLY A 46 -9.82 3.37 -8.73
N TYR A 47 -9.00 4.42 -8.79
CA TYR A 47 -9.49 5.82 -8.80
C TYR A 47 -9.45 6.53 -10.18
N GLN A 48 -9.19 5.81 -11.26
CA GLN A 48 -9.07 6.36 -12.61
C GLN A 48 -10.42 6.84 -13.19
N GLN A 49 -10.50 8.11 -13.58
CA GLN A 49 -10.25 8.51 -14.98
C GLN A 49 -10.73 9.94 -15.28
N SER A 50 -11.61 10.54 -14.47
CA SER A 50 -12.00 11.96 -14.65
C SER A 50 -12.08 12.75 -13.33
N PHE A 51 -12.50 12.10 -12.24
CA PHE A 51 -12.34 12.65 -10.88
C PHE A 51 -10.91 12.54 -10.34
N GLY A 52 -10.10 11.64 -10.92
CA GLY A 52 -8.71 11.41 -10.53
C GLY A 52 -7.82 12.63 -10.73
N SER A 53 -7.93 13.34 -11.85
CA SER A 53 -7.06 14.50 -12.13
C SER A 53 -7.28 15.66 -11.15
N ALA A 54 -8.53 16.07 -10.94
CA ALA A 54 -8.84 17.14 -9.98
C ALA A 54 -8.46 16.75 -8.54
N ALA A 55 -8.61 15.46 -8.18
CA ALA A 55 -8.15 14.93 -6.91
C ALA A 55 -6.62 14.93 -6.80
N SER A 56 -5.89 14.53 -7.83
CA SER A 56 -4.43 14.56 -7.90
C SER A 56 -3.87 15.98 -7.79
N ILE A 57 -4.44 16.95 -8.51
CA ILE A 57 -4.04 18.37 -8.41
C ILE A 57 -4.27 18.85 -6.98
N LYS A 58 -5.46 18.62 -6.41
CA LYS A 58 -5.75 19.01 -5.03
C LYS A 58 -4.82 18.33 -4.03
N TYR A 59 -4.52 17.06 -4.24
CA TYR A 59 -3.60 16.29 -3.41
C TYR A 59 -2.21 16.90 -3.39
N VAL A 60 -1.57 17.03 -4.56
CA VAL A 60 -0.23 17.63 -4.69
C VAL A 60 -0.23 19.06 -4.18
N THR A 61 -1.24 19.86 -4.53
CA THR A 61 -1.36 21.26 -4.08
C THR A 61 -1.47 21.36 -2.57
N ASN A 62 -2.26 20.48 -1.94
CA ASN A 62 -2.42 20.50 -0.50
C ASN A 62 -1.15 20.07 0.22
N LYS A 63 -0.42 19.10 -0.36
CA LYS A 63 0.86 18.63 0.16
C LYS A 63 1.95 19.69 0.07
N LEU A 64 2.01 20.41 -1.06
CA LEU A 64 2.90 21.56 -1.23
C LEU A 64 2.52 22.70 -0.27
N ARG A 65 1.22 22.91 -0.01
CA ARG A 65 0.75 23.92 0.93
C ARG A 65 1.10 23.60 2.39
N SER A 66 1.05 22.32 2.76
CA SER A 66 1.42 21.87 4.10
C SER A 66 2.93 21.69 4.30
N ALA A 67 3.73 21.90 3.25
CA ALA A 67 5.16 21.67 3.29
C ALA A 67 5.87 22.69 4.19
N GLU A 68 6.73 22.18 5.07
CA GLU A 68 7.70 22.98 5.82
C GLU A 68 8.89 23.39 4.93
N ARG A 69 9.30 22.47 4.05
CA ARG A 69 10.40 22.68 3.10
C ARG A 69 10.12 21.97 1.79
N ILE A 70 10.45 22.64 0.69
CA ILE A 70 10.39 22.07 -0.66
C ILE A 70 11.80 22.16 -1.25
N THR A 71 12.32 21.03 -1.71
CA THR A 71 13.59 20.94 -2.43
C THR A 71 13.33 20.43 -3.83
N LEU A 72 13.69 21.20 -4.85
CA LEU A 72 13.60 20.76 -6.24
C LEU A 72 14.78 19.84 -6.56
N LEU A 73 14.52 18.75 -7.28
CA LEU A 73 15.54 17.82 -7.74
C LEU A 73 15.87 18.08 -9.22
N ASP A 74 17.09 17.72 -9.61
CA ASP A 74 17.60 17.91 -10.97
C ASP A 74 16.79 17.16 -12.04
N ASN A 75 16.04 16.13 -11.65
CA ASN A 75 15.17 15.37 -12.53
C ASN A 75 13.79 16.02 -12.76
N GLY A 76 13.58 17.25 -12.26
CA GLY A 76 12.28 17.94 -12.35
C GLY A 76 11.25 17.48 -11.32
N GLY A 77 11.64 16.62 -10.36
CA GLY A 77 10.85 16.27 -9.20
C GLY A 77 10.99 17.27 -8.04
N ALA A 78 10.19 17.07 -7.00
CA ALA A 78 10.24 17.85 -5.77
C ALA A 78 10.18 16.95 -4.54
N ALA A 79 11.10 17.14 -3.62
CA ALA A 79 11.03 16.59 -2.27
C ALA A 79 10.28 17.58 -1.36
N VAL A 80 9.18 17.12 -0.81
CA VAL A 80 8.26 17.90 0.02
C VAL A 80 8.35 17.37 1.46
N GLU A 81 8.89 18.17 2.36
CA GLU A 81 9.04 17.85 3.77
C GLU A 81 7.88 18.41 4.58
N SER A 82 7.24 17.58 5.40
CA SER A 82 6.10 17.94 6.26
C SER A 82 6.04 16.99 7.45
N ASP A 83 5.91 17.50 8.68
CA ASP A 83 5.78 16.70 9.90
C ASP A 83 6.88 15.62 10.06
N GLY A 84 8.12 15.93 9.67
CA GLY A 84 9.26 15.01 9.78
C GLY A 84 9.28 13.85 8.78
N LEU A 85 8.44 13.89 7.74
CA LEU A 85 8.45 12.98 6.61
C LEU A 85 8.82 13.74 5.32
N VAL A 86 9.58 13.09 4.44
CA VAL A 86 9.87 13.60 3.10
C VAL A 86 9.07 12.82 2.07
N SER A 87 8.34 13.53 1.23
CA SER A 87 7.61 13.00 0.10
C SER A 87 8.27 13.45 -1.19
N LEU A 88 8.93 12.54 -1.90
CA LEU A 88 9.45 12.80 -3.23
C LEU A 88 8.32 12.62 -4.25
N ILE A 89 8.02 13.67 -5.02
CA ILE A 89 7.04 13.66 -6.10
C ILE A 89 7.78 13.92 -7.41
N TRP A 90 7.56 13.10 -8.44
CA TRP A 90 8.19 13.28 -9.76
C TRP A 90 7.30 12.76 -10.88
N CYS A 91 7.59 13.21 -12.09
CA CYS A 91 6.98 12.66 -13.30
C CYS A 91 8.00 11.80 -14.04
N ASP A 92 7.58 10.62 -14.49
CA ASP A 92 8.36 9.75 -15.37
C ASP A 92 7.41 9.10 -16.39
N ASP A 93 7.80 9.06 -17.67
CA ASP A 93 7.01 8.50 -18.77
C ASP A 93 5.51 8.90 -18.81
N GLY A 94 5.21 10.18 -18.56
CA GLY A 94 3.82 10.68 -18.57
C GLY A 94 2.99 10.25 -17.36
N GLU A 95 3.63 9.73 -16.31
CA GLU A 95 3.02 9.26 -15.08
C GLU A 95 3.59 10.01 -13.88
N LEU A 96 2.72 10.40 -12.94
CA LEU A 96 3.08 11.08 -11.70
C LEU A 96 3.26 10.05 -10.59
N TYR A 97 4.40 10.10 -9.91
CA TYR A 97 4.80 9.19 -8.84
C TYR A 97 5.09 9.94 -7.55
N GLU A 98 4.97 9.21 -6.44
CA GLU A 98 5.33 9.66 -5.10
C GLU A 98 6.05 8.58 -4.30
N LYS A 99 7.00 8.98 -3.47
CA LYS A 99 7.69 8.09 -2.54
C LYS A 99 7.88 8.77 -1.19
N TYR A 100 7.57 8.06 -0.12
CA TYR A 100 7.84 8.50 1.24
C TYR A 100 9.21 8.02 1.68
N THR A 101 9.94 8.93 2.32
CA THR A 101 11.29 8.66 2.83
C THR A 101 11.44 9.45 4.14
N PRO A 102 12.01 8.85 5.19
CA PRO A 102 12.33 9.57 6.40
C PRO A 102 13.37 10.69 6.13
N VAL A 103 13.31 11.76 6.90
CA VAL A 103 14.26 12.87 6.78
C VAL A 103 15.70 12.36 6.99
N GLY A 104 16.58 12.63 6.03
CA GLY A 104 18.01 12.27 6.09
C GLY A 104 18.43 11.02 5.31
N GLU A 105 17.48 10.29 4.72
CA GLU A 105 17.80 9.20 3.76
C GLU A 105 18.02 9.75 2.34
N GLU A 106 18.74 8.97 1.51
CA GLU A 106 19.00 9.36 0.13
C GLU A 106 17.71 9.35 -0.70
N ILE A 107 17.33 10.52 -1.20
CA ILE A 107 16.10 10.72 -1.96
C ILE A 107 16.35 10.29 -3.41
N THR A 108 15.82 9.13 -3.80
CA THR A 108 15.95 8.58 -5.15
C THR A 108 14.59 8.38 -5.82
N ALA A 109 14.46 8.86 -7.06
CA ALA A 109 13.26 8.72 -7.89
C ALA A 109 13.16 7.31 -8.50
N ARG A 110 13.00 6.31 -7.63
CA ARG A 110 12.81 4.89 -7.98
C ARG A 110 11.88 4.22 -7.00
N ASP A 111 11.12 3.23 -7.48
CA ASP A 111 10.18 2.44 -6.66
C ASP A 111 9.10 3.32 -5.98
N GLY A 112 8.63 4.33 -6.70
CA GLY A 112 7.53 5.19 -6.26
C GLY A 112 6.16 4.59 -6.48
N ASP A 113 5.21 5.04 -5.68
CA ASP A 113 3.80 4.78 -5.86
C ASP A 113 3.22 5.72 -6.91
N ARG A 114 2.53 5.17 -7.90
CA ARG A 114 1.84 5.93 -8.93
C ARG A 114 0.66 6.70 -8.33
N ILE A 115 0.62 8.01 -8.54
CA ILE A 115 -0.48 8.89 -8.17
C ILE A 115 -1.53 8.93 -9.29
N SER A 116 -1.13 9.31 -10.50
CA SER A 116 -2.00 9.43 -11.68
C SER A 116 -1.21 9.63 -12.96
N SER A 117 -1.85 9.50 -14.12
CA SER A 117 -1.26 9.94 -15.39
C SER A 117 -1.09 11.46 -15.40
N ALA A 118 0.10 11.93 -15.78
CA ALA A 118 0.44 13.35 -15.92
C ALA A 118 -0.34 14.00 -17.06
N ASP A 119 -0.67 13.25 -18.12
CA ASP A 119 -1.49 13.75 -19.24
C ASP A 119 -2.89 14.16 -18.79
N SER A 120 -3.38 13.57 -17.70
CA SER A 120 -4.67 13.96 -17.13
C SER A 120 -4.63 15.33 -16.43
N LEU A 121 -3.44 15.85 -16.12
CA LEU A 121 -3.21 17.10 -15.37
C LEU A 121 -3.01 18.32 -16.29
N SER A 122 -3.33 18.21 -17.60
CA SER A 122 -3.18 19.32 -18.53
C SER A 122 -4.01 20.53 -18.08
N ILE A 123 -3.34 21.66 -17.83
CA ILE A 123 -4.00 22.94 -17.70
C ILE A 123 -4.43 23.35 -19.11
N THR A 124 -5.73 23.28 -19.37
CA THR A 124 -6.32 23.94 -20.53
C THR A 124 -6.36 25.43 -20.23
N ASP A 125 -5.68 26.24 -21.04
CA ASP A 125 -5.76 27.71 -21.02
C ASP A 125 -7.21 28.23 -21.18
#